data_AF-A0A9P8UFV8-F1
#
_entry.id   AF-A0A9P8UFV8-F1
#
_cell.length_a   1.000
_cell.length_b   1.000
_cell.length_c   1.000
_cell.angle_alpha   90.00
_cell.angle_beta   90.00
_cell.angle_gamma   90.00
#
_symmetry.space_group_name_H-M   'P 1'
#
loop_
_entity.id
_entity.type
_entity.pdbx_description
1 polymer ?
#
loop_
_entity_poly.entity_id
_entity_poly.type
_entity_poly.pdbx_seq_one_letter_code
_entity_poly.pdbx_strand_id
1 'polypeptide(L)'
;MDIIPKGARAPIIHHYEGDFTGNFLAIRAAFLYQLSCGSTHITSVDPSSKLVINVRYLEHQLNLEVPARFLIMLKRQRALGLSASTWSPTVDAAMEHRTT
;
A
#
# COMPACT_ATOMS: atom_id res chain seq x y z
N MET A 1 20.28 5.84 13.08
CA MET A 1 19.69 4.65 13.71
C MET A 1 18.19 4.77 13.58
N ASP A 2 17.58 4.04 12.64
CA ASP A 2 16.14 4.11 12.41
C ASP A 2 15.40 3.23 13.41
N ILE A 3 14.74 3.88 14.37
CA ILE A 3 13.93 3.22 15.39
C ILE A 3 12.54 3.03 14.80
N ILE A 4 12.32 1.92 14.11
CA ILE A 4 10.98 1.51 13.70
C ILE A 4 10.20 1.15 14.99
N PRO A 5 9.05 1.80 15.28
CA PRO A 5 8.29 1.53 16.49
C PRO A 5 7.87 0.06 16.60
N LYS A 6 8.07 -0.55 17.78
CA LYS A 6 7.52 -1.87 18.11
C LYS A 6 5.99 -1.81 18.02
N GLY A 7 5.43 -2.30 16.92
CA GLY A 7 3.99 -2.25 16.61
C GLY A 7 3.67 -1.75 15.19
N ALA A 8 4.60 -1.04 14.55
CA ALA A 8 4.48 -0.66 13.13
C ALA A 8 4.77 -1.82 12.16
N ARG A 9 5.10 -3.01 12.71
CA ARG A 9 5.28 -4.24 11.94
C ARG A 9 3.90 -4.72 11.51
N ALA A 10 3.49 -4.36 10.29
CA ALA A 10 2.53 -5.18 9.60
C ALA A 10 3.04 -6.64 9.62
N PRO A 11 2.19 -7.65 9.86
CA PRO A 11 2.58 -9.07 9.89
C PRO A 11 3.09 -9.61 8.54
N ILE A 12 3.47 -8.72 7.62
CA ILE A 12 3.90 -8.97 6.25
C ILE A 12 5.38 -9.36 6.21
N ILE A 13 6.17 -9.02 7.23
CA ILE A 13 7.57 -9.44 7.32
C ILE A 13 7.65 -10.69 8.19
N HIS A 14 7.60 -11.87 7.57
CA HIS A 14 8.11 -13.08 8.19
C HIS A 14 9.62 -12.88 8.39
N HIS A 15 10.02 -12.51 9.61
CA HIS A 15 11.41 -12.64 10.01
C HIS A 15 11.69 -14.14 10.11
N TYR A 16 12.25 -14.73 9.05
CA TYR A 16 12.90 -16.01 9.15
C TYR A 16 14.18 -15.79 9.97
N GLU A 17 14.29 -16.41 11.13
CA GLU A 17 15.55 -16.50 11.87
C GLU A 17 16.44 -17.52 11.14
N GLY A 18 17.28 -17.01 10.23
CA GLY A 18 18.25 -17.77 9.46
C GLY A 18 18.69 -16.99 8.22
N ASP A 19 19.94 -17.18 7.79
CA ASP A 19 20.45 -16.63 6.54
C ASP A 19 19.69 -17.25 5.36
N PHE A 20 18.57 -16.64 4.98
CA PHE A 20 17.74 -17.11 3.88
C PHE A 20 18.33 -16.66 2.54
N THR A 21 19.07 -17.55 1.87
CA THR A 21 19.53 -17.39 0.50
C THR A 21 18.45 -17.88 -0.47
N GLY A 22 17.47 -17.04 -0.76
CA GLY A 22 16.39 -17.37 -1.69
C GLY A 22 15.90 -16.16 -2.49
N ASN A 23 15.17 -16.43 -3.57
CA ASN A 23 14.54 -15.38 -4.37
C ASN A 23 13.28 -14.87 -3.67
N PHE A 24 13.09 -13.54 -3.67
CA PHE A 24 11.92 -12.89 -3.09
C PHE A 24 11.06 -12.23 -4.17
N LEU A 25 9.75 -12.29 -3.99
CA LEU A 25 8.78 -11.51 -4.78
C LEU A 25 8.23 -10.39 -3.91
N ALA A 26 8.44 -9.14 -4.33
CA ALA A 26 7.85 -7.97 -3.67
C ALA A 26 6.65 -7.47 -4.48
N ILE A 27 5.50 -7.35 -3.82
CA ILE A 27 4.30 -6.72 -4.40
C ILE A 27 4.24 -5.28 -3.90
N ARG A 28 4.38 -4.31 -4.82
CA ARG A 28 4.25 -2.89 -4.53
C ARG A 28 2.83 -2.44 -4.87
N ALA A 29 2.17 -1.78 -3.92
CA ALA A 29 0.85 -1.20 -4.11
C ALA A 29 0.86 0.25 -3.65
N ALA A 30 0.12 1.09 -4.37
CA ALA A 30 -0.13 2.48 -4.04
C ALA A 30 -1.61 2.79 -4.28
N PHE A 31 -2.16 3.72 -3.51
CA PHE A 31 -3.50 4.23 -3.76
C PHE A 31 -3.52 5.06 -5.03
N LEU A 32 -4.47 4.75 -5.92
CA LEU A 32 -4.74 5.60 -7.10
C LEU A 32 -5.40 6.91 -6.68
N TYR A 33 -6.30 6.85 -5.69
CA TYR A 33 -7.03 8.00 -5.18
C TYR A 33 -7.07 7.93 -3.65
N GLN A 34 -6.30 8.79 -2.99
CA GLN A 34 -6.32 8.89 -1.53
C GLN A 34 -7.36 9.92 -1.08
N LEU A 35 -8.16 9.55 -0.08
CA LEU A 35 -9.12 10.46 0.56
C LEU A 35 -8.50 11.25 1.72
N SER A 36 -7.27 10.90 2.12
CA SER A 36 -6.53 11.57 3.18
C SER A 36 -5.80 12.74 2.55
N CYS A 37 -5.96 13.93 3.12
CA CYS A 37 -5.28 15.13 2.65
C CYS A 37 -4.30 15.61 3.70
N GLY A 38 -3.02 15.67 3.33
CA GLY A 38 -1.98 16.32 4.11
C GLY A 38 -2.00 17.84 3.98
N SER A 39 -1.09 18.50 4.68
CA SER A 39 -0.83 19.94 4.55
C SER A 39 0.65 20.23 4.74
N THR A 40 1.12 21.30 4.10
CA THR A 40 2.48 21.83 4.27
C THR A 40 2.42 23.33 4.44
N HIS A 41 3.21 23.85 5.37
CA HIS A 41 3.26 25.29 5.65
C HIS A 41 4.70 25.75 5.86
N ILE A 42 5.02 26.91 5.29
CA ILE A 42 6.26 27.64 5.58
C ILE A 42 6.16 28.25 6.99
N THR A 43 7.24 28.16 7.75
CA THR A 43 7.31 28.69 9.11
C THR A 43 8.10 30.00 9.18
N SER A 44 8.87 30.32 8.14
CA SER A 44 9.71 31.49 8.03
C SER A 44 9.89 31.89 6.57
N VAL A 45 10.39 33.10 6.36
CA VAL A 45 10.79 33.66 5.05
C VAL A 45 12.14 33.13 4.60
N ASP A 46 12.98 32.63 5.53
CA ASP A 46 14.27 32.03 5.20
C ASP A 46 14.06 30.72 4.39
N PRO A 47 14.56 30.62 3.15
CA PRO A 47 14.41 29.43 2.31
C PRO A 47 15.17 28.20 2.85
N SER A 48 16.12 28.41 3.78
CA SER A 48 16.85 27.32 4.45
C SER A 48 16.07 26.74 5.63
N SER A 49 14.99 27.40 6.05
CA SER A 49 14.18 26.97 7.20
C SER A 49 13.37 25.71 6.88
N LYS A 50 13.20 24.85 7.88
CA LYS A 50 12.50 23.59 7.73
C LYS A 50 10.98 23.82 7.59
N LEU A 51 10.39 23.19 6.58
CA LEU A 51 8.94 23.15 6.37
C LEU A 51 8.25 22.30 7.45
N VAL A 52 7.05 22.74 7.85
CA VAL A 52 6.15 21.89 8.63
C VAL A 52 5.34 21.06 7.63
N ILE A 53 5.51 19.74 7.71
CA ILE A 53 4.82 18.77 6.86
C ILE A 53 3.92 17.92 7.75
N ASN A 54 2.62 17.99 7.52
CA ASN A 54 1.64 17.10 8.13
C ASN A 54 1.08 16.16 7.07
N VAL A 55 1.55 14.92 7.07
CA VAL A 55 1.29 13.99 5.96
C VAL A 55 -0.09 13.34 6.03
N ARG A 56 -0.69 13.22 7.24
CA ARG A 56 -2.06 12.70 7.49
C ARG A 56 -2.38 11.36 6.78
N TYR A 57 -1.36 10.51 6.57
CA TYR A 57 -1.55 9.21 5.94
C TYR A 57 -2.56 8.37 6.69
N LEU A 58 -3.45 7.70 5.95
CA LEU A 58 -4.44 6.75 6.45
C LEU A 58 -5.43 7.29 7.50
N GLU A 59 -5.51 8.60 7.66
CA GLU A 59 -6.48 9.23 8.57
C GLU A 59 -7.93 8.96 8.17
N HIS A 60 -8.22 8.93 6.86
CA HIS A 60 -9.55 8.59 6.38
C HIS A 60 -9.76 7.08 6.45
N GLN A 61 -10.81 6.62 7.14
CA GLN A 61 -11.05 5.18 7.39
C GLN A 61 -11.13 4.34 6.10
N LEU A 62 -11.73 4.87 5.02
CA LEU A 62 -11.77 4.16 3.73
C LEU A 62 -10.37 3.92 3.11
N ASN A 63 -9.37 4.75 3.42
CA ASN A 63 -8.00 4.49 2.97
C ASN A 63 -7.37 3.28 3.69
N LEU A 64 -7.93 2.83 4.82
CA LEU A 64 -7.52 1.59 5.51
C LEU A 64 -8.22 0.35 4.95
N GLU A 65 -9.43 0.52 4.40
CA GLU A 65 -10.22 -0.58 3.87
C GLU A 65 -9.66 -1.13 2.55
N VAL A 66 -9.31 -0.23 1.62
CA VAL A 66 -8.74 -0.59 0.31
C VAL A 66 -7.50 -1.51 0.43
N PRO A 67 -6.45 -1.20 1.23
CA PRO A 67 -5.30 -2.08 1.35
C PRO A 67 -5.65 -3.38 2.09
N ALA A 68 -6.61 -3.37 3.02
CA ALA A 68 -7.08 -4.57 3.70
C ALA A 68 -7.74 -5.55 2.71
N ARG A 69 -8.63 -5.05 1.84
CA ARG A 69 -9.26 -5.85 0.77
C ARG A 69 -8.22 -6.38 -0.22
N PHE A 70 -7.25 -5.55 -0.61
CA PHE A 70 -6.14 -5.96 -1.47
C PHE A 70 -5.32 -7.12 -0.84
N LEU A 71 -5.00 -7.03 0.46
CA LEU A 71 -4.30 -8.10 1.17
C LEU A 71 -5.11 -9.40 1.25
N ILE A 72 -6.43 -9.32 1.46
CA ILE A 72 -7.32 -10.50 1.44
C ILE A 72 -7.31 -11.16 0.06
N MET A 73 -7.39 -10.36 -1.01
CA MET A 73 -7.30 -10.84 -2.38
C MET A 73 -5.96 -11.56 -2.65
N LEU A 74 -4.83 -10.96 -2.25
CA LEU A 74 -3.50 -11.57 -2.42
C LEU A 74 -3.38 -12.91 -1.68
N LYS A 75 -3.90 -12.98 -0.44
CA LYS A 75 -3.93 -14.24 0.32
C LYS A 75 -4.74 -15.32 -0.39
N ARG A 76 -5.89 -14.95 -0.98
CA ARG A 76 -6.73 -15.87 -1.75
C ARG A 76 -6.03 -16.35 -3.02
N GLN A 77 -5.41 -15.46 -3.78
CA GLN A 77 -4.67 -15.83 -5.00
C GLN A 77 -3.51 -16.80 -4.68
N ARG A 78 -2.77 -16.53 -3.60
CA ARG A 78 -1.73 -17.45 -3.11
C ARG A 78 -2.29 -18.84 -2.78
N ALA A 79 -3.42 -18.91 -2.08
CA ALA A 79 -4.05 -20.19 -1.74
C ALA A 79 -4.51 -20.98 -2.98
N LEU A 80 -4.85 -20.28 -4.06
CA LEU A 80 -5.25 -20.86 -5.35
C LEU A 80 -4.08 -21.18 -6.28
N GLY A 81 -2.83 -20.88 -5.90
CA GLY A 81 -1.65 -21.11 -6.73
C GLY A 81 -1.58 -20.22 -7.98
N LEU A 82 -2.35 -19.13 -8.03
CA LEU A 82 -2.37 -18.20 -9.16
C LEU A 82 -1.14 -17.27 -9.11
N SER A 83 -0.46 -17.09 -10.24
CA SER A 83 0.68 -16.19 -10.34
C SER A 83 0.24 -14.72 -10.39
N ALA A 84 1.09 -13.81 -9.90
CA ALA A 84 0.80 -12.37 -9.87
C ALA A 84 0.51 -11.75 -11.26
N SER A 85 0.85 -12.44 -12.35
CA SER A 85 0.62 -11.99 -13.74
C SER A 85 -0.83 -12.16 -14.21
N THR A 86 -1.71 -12.81 -13.43
CA THR A 86 -3.14 -12.95 -13.78
C THR A 86 -3.96 -11.71 -13.41
N TRP A 87 -3.35 -10.71 -12.76
CA TRP A 87 -4.05 -9.48 -12.39
C TRP A 87 -4.02 -8.47 -13.54
N SER A 88 -5.15 -8.35 -14.24
CA SER A 88 -5.47 -7.18 -15.07
C SER A 88 -6.71 -6.52 -14.47
N PRO A 89 -6.63 -5.29 -13.94
CA PRO A 89 -7.79 -4.61 -13.37
C PRO A 89 -8.83 -4.16 -14.42
N THR A 90 -8.69 -4.56 -15.69
CA THR A 90 -9.44 -4.02 -16.83
C THR A 90 -10.55 -4.94 -17.36
N VAL A 91 -10.91 -6.05 -16.69
CA VAL A 91 -11.88 -7.02 -17.23
C VAL A 91 -13.33 -6.86 -16.77
N ASP A 92 -13.61 -6.13 -15.68
CA ASP A 92 -15.01 -6.01 -15.20
C ASP A 92 -15.74 -4.77 -15.75
N ALA A 93 -15.04 -3.78 -16.32
CA ALA A 93 -15.68 -2.59 -16.92
C ALA A 93 -16.06 -2.75 -18.41
N ALA A 94 -15.69 -3.86 -19.05
CA ALA A 94 -15.92 -4.07 -20.49
C ALA A 94 -17.06 -5.07 -20.79
N MET A 95 -17.71 -5.65 -19.79
CA MET A 95 -18.74 -6.69 -19.94
C MET A 95 -20.19 -6.18 -19.80
N GLU A 96 -20.44 -4.87 -19.72
CA GLU A 96 -21.81 -4.32 -19.57
C GLU A 96 -22.40 -3.71 -20.86
N HIS A 97 -21.75 -3.85 -22.02
CA HIS A 97 -22.18 -3.20 -23.27
C HIS A 97 -22.29 -4.06 -24.53
N ARG A 98 -22.49 -5.39 -24.43
CA ARG A 98 -22.86 -6.21 -25.62
C ARG A 98 -23.74 -7.41 -25.28
N THR A 99 -24.99 -7.15 -24.95
CA THR A 99 -26.13 -7.99 -25.39
C THR A 99 -27.41 -7.17 -25.23
N THR A 100 -27.82 -6.50 -26.30
CA THR A 100 -29.21 -6.30 -26.74
C THR A 100 -29.18 -5.74 -28.16
#